data_AF-A0A3D5FNW1-F1
#
_entry.id   AF-A0A3D5FNW1-F1
#
_cell.length_a   1.000
_cell.length_b   1.000
_cell.length_c   1.000
_cell.angle_alpha   90.00
_cell.angle_beta   90.00
_cell.angle_gamma   90.00
#
_symmetry.space_group_name_H-M   'P 1'
#
loop_
_entity.id
_entity.type
_entity.pdbx_description
1 polymer ?
#
loop_
_entity_poly.entity_id
_entity_poly.type
_entity_poly.pdbx_seq_one_letter_code
_entity_poly.pdbx_strand_id
1 'polypeptide(L)'
;PAEIHSGSAQDSLSPSEPAFHIGHLPIAPLAPNMPVMALAPMAGVGNWAFRLICASLGARIVGVEFINCRVVHHKGHRIERLLDFTDAQVYEDGGHSLLAAQIYGNDIGLLAAGAQELERRGSQVVDINFGCSV
;
A
#
# COMPACT_ATOMS: atom_id res chain seq x y z
N PRO A 1 36.74 15.86 34.10
CA PRO A 1 35.27 15.82 34.18
C PRO A 1 34.66 16.27 32.86
N ALA A 2 34.32 15.31 31.99
CA ALA A 2 33.67 15.58 30.71
C ALA A 2 32.16 15.71 30.95
N GLU A 3 31.59 16.83 30.52
CA GLU A 3 30.15 17.08 30.54
C GLU A 3 29.46 16.13 29.55
N ILE A 4 28.61 15.26 30.08
CA ILE A 4 27.71 14.42 29.28
C ILE A 4 26.51 15.30 28.93
N HIS A 5 26.47 15.79 27.70
CA HIS A 5 25.25 16.35 27.12
C HIS A 5 24.22 15.22 26.97
N SER A 6 23.26 15.18 27.90
CA SER A 6 22.05 14.39 27.82
C SER A 6 21.15 14.94 26.71
N GLY A 7 21.40 14.51 25.46
CA GLY A 7 20.46 14.66 24.36
C GLY A 7 19.19 13.88 24.70
N SER A 8 18.11 14.59 25.00
CA SER A 8 16.78 14.04 25.25
C SER A 8 16.28 13.26 24.04
N ALA A 9 16.05 11.96 24.22
CA ALA A 9 15.34 11.09 23.28
C ALA A 9 13.83 11.40 23.25
N GLN A 10 13.50 12.64 22.90
CA GLN A 10 12.14 13.14 22.72
C GLN A 10 12.13 14.16 21.57
N ASP A 11 12.69 13.79 20.42
CA ASP A 11 12.19 14.37 19.18
C ASP A 11 10.81 13.74 18.96
N SER A 12 9.79 14.41 19.48
CA SER A 12 8.40 14.17 19.08
C SER A 12 8.36 14.14 17.57
N LEU A 13 8.02 12.99 16.98
CA LEU A 13 7.70 12.84 15.56
C LEU A 13 6.46 13.69 15.26
N SER A 14 6.63 15.01 15.16
CA SER A 14 5.67 15.86 14.50
C SER A 14 5.47 15.26 13.10
N PRO A 15 4.23 15.00 12.65
CA PRO A 15 4.01 14.43 11.33
C PRO A 15 4.71 15.33 10.32
N SER A 16 5.68 14.77 9.58
CA SER A 16 6.32 15.49 8.49
C SER A 16 5.25 15.94 7.51
N GLU A 17 5.38 17.14 6.96
CA GLU A 17 4.49 17.58 5.89
C GLU A 17 4.40 16.51 4.79
N PRO A 18 3.22 16.32 4.16
CA PRO A 18 3.07 15.35 3.10
C PRO A 18 4.07 15.66 1.98
N ALA A 19 4.87 14.68 1.59
CA ALA A 19 5.77 14.79 0.45
C ALA A 19 4.98 14.92 -0.87
N PHE A 20 3.85 14.23 -0.96
CA PHE A 20 2.89 14.33 -2.06
C PHE A 20 1.52 13.80 -1.64
N HIS A 21 0.54 13.88 -2.55
CA HIS A 21 -0.81 13.34 -2.35
C HIS A 21 -1.18 12.39 -3.48
N ILE A 22 -1.98 11.38 -3.17
CA ILE A 22 -2.74 10.59 -4.15
C ILE A 22 -4.21 10.94 -3.96
N GLY A 23 -4.75 11.78 -4.84
CA GLY A 23 -6.07 12.37 -4.63
C GLY A 23 -6.08 13.19 -3.34
N HIS A 24 -6.96 12.81 -2.40
CA HIS A 24 -7.07 13.46 -1.08
C HIS A 24 -6.19 12.80 -0.01
N LEU A 25 -5.46 11.74 -0.34
CA LEU A 25 -4.68 10.95 0.61
C LEU A 25 -3.26 11.52 0.70
N PRO A 26 -2.84 12.05 1.86
CA PRO A 26 -1.49 12.56 2.06
C PRO A 26 -0.49 11.41 2.21
N ILE A 27 0.67 11.54 1.58
CA ILE A 27 1.79 10.60 1.73
C ILE A 27 2.98 11.34 2.33
N ALA A 28 3.36 10.95 3.54
CA ALA A 28 4.48 11.53 4.28
C ALA A 28 5.53 10.45 4.59
N PRO A 29 6.83 10.75 4.55
CA PRO A 29 7.88 9.79 4.93
C PRO A 29 7.79 9.40 6.41
N LEU A 30 8.50 8.33 6.81
CA LEU A 30 8.53 7.90 8.22
C LEU A 30 9.22 8.91 9.14
N ALA A 31 10.23 9.58 8.64
CA ALA A 31 11.00 10.57 9.39
C ALA A 31 11.43 11.71 8.47
N PRO A 32 11.76 12.89 9.03
CA PRO A 32 12.39 13.96 8.27
C PRO A 32 13.64 13.45 7.54
N ASN A 33 13.86 13.94 6.32
CA ASN A 33 14.99 13.56 5.44
C ASN A 33 15.02 12.08 5.00
N MET A 34 13.98 11.28 5.25
CA MET A 34 13.81 9.98 4.60
C MET A 34 13.03 10.11 3.29
N PRO A 35 13.32 9.28 2.28
CA PRO A 35 12.43 9.14 1.14
C PRO A 35 11.12 8.48 1.56
N VAL A 36 10.05 8.73 0.80
CA VAL A 36 8.83 7.94 0.90
C VAL A 36 9.13 6.53 0.40
N MET A 37 8.95 5.55 1.28
CA MET A 37 9.14 4.15 0.92
C MET A 37 7.81 3.52 0.52
N ALA A 38 7.84 2.68 -0.51
CA ALA A 38 6.70 1.88 -0.94
C ALA A 38 7.13 0.42 -1.07
N LEU A 39 6.26 -0.50 -0.66
CA LEU A 39 6.41 -1.91 -0.98
C LEU A 39 5.93 -2.15 -2.41
N ALA A 40 6.84 -2.53 -3.29
CA ALA A 40 6.51 -2.85 -4.68
C ALA A 40 5.58 -4.08 -4.76
N PRO A 41 4.63 -4.11 -5.71
CA PRO A 41 3.80 -5.28 -5.97
C PRO A 41 4.64 -6.50 -6.37
N MET A 42 4.44 -7.62 -5.69
CA MET A 42 5.15 -8.88 -5.95
C MET A 42 4.14 -10.04 -5.92
N ALA A 43 3.88 -10.63 -7.09
CA ALA A 43 2.97 -11.77 -7.22
C ALA A 43 3.44 -12.96 -6.34
N GLY A 44 2.56 -13.48 -5.50
CA GLY A 44 2.84 -14.60 -4.60
C GLY A 44 3.72 -14.28 -3.37
N VAL A 45 4.09 -13.00 -3.14
CA VAL A 45 4.92 -12.59 -1.99
C VAL A 45 4.17 -11.64 -1.06
N GLY A 46 3.49 -10.64 -1.62
CA GLY A 46 2.87 -9.54 -0.88
C GLY A 46 1.57 -9.88 -0.16
N ASN A 47 1.54 -10.95 0.65
CA ASN A 47 0.39 -11.27 1.50
C ASN A 47 0.21 -10.25 2.65
N TRP A 48 -0.95 -10.28 3.30
CA TRP A 48 -1.32 -9.32 4.35
C TRP A 48 -0.28 -9.23 5.48
N ALA A 49 0.28 -10.36 5.93
CA ALA A 49 1.25 -10.38 7.01
C ALA A 49 2.55 -9.66 6.62
N PHE A 50 3.02 -9.87 5.38
CA PHE A 50 4.21 -9.19 4.87
C PHE A 50 3.97 -7.68 4.70
N ARG A 51 2.79 -7.28 4.20
CA ARG A 51 2.42 -5.86 4.09
C ARG A 51 2.42 -5.15 5.44
N LEU A 52 1.86 -5.78 6.47
CA LEU A 52 1.87 -5.22 7.83
C LEU A 52 3.29 -5.02 8.38
N ILE A 53 4.18 -6.00 8.16
CA ILE A 53 5.58 -5.87 8.54
C ILE A 53 6.22 -4.68 7.81
N CYS A 54 6.07 -4.59 6.49
CA CYS A 54 6.63 -3.47 5.72
C CYS A 54 6.05 -2.11 6.15
N ALA A 55 4.75 -2.03 6.43
CA ALA A 55 4.11 -0.83 6.94
C ALA A 55 4.69 -0.42 8.30
N SER A 56 4.89 -1.37 9.22
CA SER A 56 5.51 -1.12 10.53
C SER A 56 6.96 -0.62 10.43
N LEU A 57 7.66 -1.00 9.35
CA LEU A 57 9.03 -0.55 9.05
C LEU A 57 9.07 0.78 8.26
N GLY A 58 7.92 1.39 7.98
CA GLY A 58 7.85 2.73 7.37
C GLY A 58 7.46 2.77 5.90
N ALA A 59 7.02 1.65 5.30
CA ALA A 59 6.42 1.68 3.96
C ALA A 59 5.09 2.43 4.02
N ARG A 60 4.99 3.53 3.26
CA ARG A 60 3.84 4.44 3.24
C ARG A 60 2.80 4.09 2.19
N ILE A 61 3.20 3.24 1.25
CA ILE A 61 2.30 2.59 0.31
C ILE A 61 2.68 1.11 0.34
N VAL A 62 1.72 0.24 0.60
CA VAL A 62 1.89 -1.20 0.51
C VAL A 62 1.03 -1.72 -0.64
N GLY A 63 1.70 -2.29 -1.64
CA GLY A 63 1.03 -2.87 -2.79
C GLY A 63 0.47 -4.26 -2.49
N VAL A 64 -0.71 -4.55 -3.05
CA VAL A 64 -1.21 -5.91 -3.27
C VAL A 64 -0.75 -6.39 -4.65
N GLU A 65 -0.78 -7.70 -4.82
CA GLU A 65 -0.29 -8.43 -5.99
C GLU A 65 -0.72 -7.87 -7.37
N PHE A 66 -0.07 -8.38 -8.41
CA PHE A 66 -0.44 -8.19 -9.82
C PHE A 66 -1.78 -8.87 -10.14
N ILE A 67 -2.88 -8.10 -10.17
CA ILE A 67 -4.23 -8.65 -10.37
C ILE A 67 -4.68 -8.53 -11.83
N ASN A 68 -4.92 -9.67 -12.47
CA ASN A 68 -5.52 -9.71 -13.81
C ASN A 68 -7.02 -9.40 -13.72
N CYS A 69 -7.49 -8.32 -14.34
CA CYS A 69 -8.91 -7.94 -14.26
C CYS A 69 -9.87 -8.98 -14.87
N ARG A 70 -9.40 -9.90 -15.72
CA ARG A 70 -10.25 -11.00 -16.21
C ARG A 70 -10.65 -11.98 -15.12
N VAL A 71 -9.85 -12.10 -14.06
CA VAL A 71 -10.09 -13.10 -13.00
C VAL A 71 -10.81 -12.56 -11.77
N VAL A 72 -10.93 -11.22 -11.63
CA VAL A 72 -11.51 -10.58 -10.44
C VAL A 72 -12.94 -11.05 -10.15
N HIS A 73 -13.74 -11.28 -11.21
CA HIS A 73 -15.14 -11.74 -11.07
C HIS A 73 -15.29 -13.26 -10.91
N HIS A 74 -14.19 -14.02 -10.99
CA HIS A 74 -14.25 -15.47 -10.86
C HIS A 74 -14.27 -15.88 -9.39
N LYS A 75 -14.91 -17.01 -9.09
CA LYS A 75 -14.94 -17.58 -7.74
C LYS A 75 -13.95 -18.73 -7.63
N GLY A 76 -13.21 -18.79 -6.52
CA GLY A 76 -12.34 -19.91 -6.20
C GLY A 76 -11.26 -19.56 -5.19
N HIS A 77 -10.72 -20.56 -4.49
CA HIS A 77 -9.74 -20.36 -3.41
C HIS A 77 -8.47 -19.61 -3.82
N ARG A 78 -8.06 -19.71 -5.08
CA ARG A 78 -6.92 -18.96 -5.61
C ARG A 78 -7.26 -17.48 -5.79
N ILE A 79 -8.46 -17.17 -6.28
CA ILE A 79 -8.91 -15.79 -6.49
C ILE A 79 -9.17 -15.11 -5.15
N GLU A 80 -9.80 -15.79 -4.19
CA GLU A 80 -10.01 -15.19 -2.86
C GLU A 80 -8.70 -14.91 -2.13
N ARG A 81 -7.66 -15.75 -2.30
CA ARG A 81 -6.33 -15.45 -1.79
C ARG A 81 -5.66 -14.27 -2.50
N LEU A 82 -5.80 -14.18 -3.82
CA LEU A 82 -5.31 -13.05 -4.61
C LEU A 82 -5.99 -11.73 -4.19
N LEU A 83 -7.27 -11.82 -3.81
CA LEU A 83 -8.10 -10.70 -3.38
C LEU A 83 -8.26 -10.64 -1.85
N ASP A 84 -7.24 -11.11 -1.11
CA ASP A 84 -7.21 -11.03 0.35
C ASP A 84 -6.70 -9.66 0.83
N PHE A 85 -7.67 -8.82 1.19
CA PHE A 85 -7.50 -7.47 1.72
C PHE A 85 -7.98 -7.40 3.19
N THR A 86 -7.86 -8.50 3.94
CA THR A 86 -8.34 -8.57 5.34
C THR A 86 -7.64 -7.56 6.26
N ASP A 87 -6.45 -7.09 5.90
CA ASP A 87 -5.70 -6.03 6.58
C ASP A 87 -6.12 -4.60 6.19
N ALA A 88 -7.08 -4.40 5.28
CA ALA A 88 -7.49 -3.08 4.81
C ALA A 88 -7.83 -2.11 5.95
N GLN A 89 -8.60 -2.59 6.94
CA GLN A 89 -9.00 -1.77 8.09
C GLN A 89 -7.81 -1.23 8.89
N VAL A 90 -6.69 -1.98 8.95
CA VAL A 90 -5.49 -1.54 9.68
C VAL A 90 -4.90 -0.27 9.07
N TYR A 91 -4.97 -0.14 7.74
CA TYR A 91 -4.45 1.04 7.04
C TYR A 91 -5.40 2.23 7.15
N GLU A 92 -6.71 1.98 7.07
CA GLU A 92 -7.73 3.01 7.27
C GLU A 92 -7.66 3.59 8.70
N ASP A 93 -7.59 2.72 9.71
CA ASP A 93 -7.53 3.13 11.13
C ASP A 93 -6.19 3.78 11.49
N GLY A 94 -5.09 3.23 10.96
CA GLY A 94 -3.75 3.71 11.25
C GLY A 94 -3.39 5.01 10.54
N GLY A 95 -3.94 5.26 9.35
CA GLY A 95 -3.71 6.47 8.55
C GLY A 95 -2.26 6.74 8.11
N HIS A 96 -1.31 5.87 8.46
CA HIS A 96 0.12 6.07 8.22
C HIS A 96 0.62 5.47 6.91
N SER A 97 -0.05 4.44 6.40
CA SER A 97 0.31 3.70 5.20
C SER A 97 -0.95 3.45 4.37
N LEU A 98 -0.83 3.45 3.04
CA LEU A 98 -1.94 3.16 2.15
C LEU A 98 -1.88 1.76 1.55
N LEU A 99 -3.02 1.07 1.52
CA LEU A 99 -3.19 -0.16 0.74
C LEU A 99 -3.50 0.16 -0.73
N ALA A 100 -2.53 -0.12 -1.61
CA ALA A 100 -2.68 0.01 -3.05
C ALA A 100 -2.93 -1.35 -3.71
N ALA A 101 -3.82 -1.42 -4.69
CA ALA A 101 -4.02 -2.61 -5.51
C ALA A 101 -3.56 -2.36 -6.94
N GLN A 102 -2.73 -3.25 -7.49
CA GLN A 102 -2.26 -3.12 -8.86
C GLN A 102 -3.07 -4.03 -9.80
N ILE A 103 -3.72 -3.42 -10.78
CA ILE A 103 -4.50 -4.12 -11.80
C ILE A 103 -3.83 -4.07 -13.17
N TYR A 104 -4.15 -5.05 -14.00
CA TYR A 104 -3.77 -5.04 -15.42
C TYR A 104 -4.80 -5.75 -16.28
N GLY A 105 -4.81 -5.40 -17.56
CA GLY A 105 -5.74 -5.92 -18.56
C GLY A 105 -5.80 -5.02 -19.78
N ASN A 106 -6.52 -5.47 -20.81
CA ASN A 106 -6.69 -4.74 -22.07
C ASN A 106 -8.16 -4.40 -22.40
N ASP A 107 -9.06 -4.72 -21.48
CA ASP A 107 -10.48 -4.42 -21.60
C ASP A 107 -10.84 -3.35 -20.56
N ILE A 108 -11.35 -2.20 -21.04
CA ILE A 108 -11.66 -1.04 -20.19
C ILE A 108 -12.78 -1.39 -19.20
N GLY A 109 -13.77 -2.17 -19.62
CA GLY A 109 -14.88 -2.57 -18.76
C GLY A 109 -14.41 -3.44 -17.60
N LEU A 110 -13.54 -4.42 -17.88
CA LEU A 110 -12.93 -5.27 -16.85
C LEU A 110 -11.97 -4.49 -15.94
N LEU A 111 -11.21 -3.53 -16.47
CA LEU A 111 -10.36 -2.67 -15.65
C LEU A 111 -11.20 -1.85 -14.66
N ALA A 112 -12.27 -1.20 -15.14
CA ALA A 112 -13.17 -0.42 -14.30
C ALA A 112 -13.86 -1.28 -13.23
N ALA A 113 -14.42 -2.43 -13.61
CA ALA A 113 -15.09 -3.33 -12.69
C ALA A 113 -14.12 -3.95 -11.67
N GLY A 114 -12.88 -4.23 -12.09
CA GLY A 114 -11.81 -4.68 -11.21
C GLY A 114 -11.43 -3.63 -10.17
N ALA A 115 -11.27 -2.37 -10.59
CA ALA A 115 -10.99 -1.26 -9.69
C ALA A 115 -12.10 -1.07 -8.64
N GLN A 116 -13.37 -1.13 -9.05
CA GLN A 116 -14.52 -1.03 -8.15
C GLN A 116 -14.56 -2.16 -7.11
N GLU A 117 -14.25 -3.39 -7.51
CA GLU A 117 -14.20 -4.51 -6.57
C GLU A 117 -13.06 -4.37 -5.54
N LEU A 118 -11.92 -3.81 -5.95
CA LEU A 118 -10.78 -3.59 -5.06
C LEU A 118 -11.02 -2.43 -4.09
N GLU A 119 -11.65 -1.36 -4.55
CA GLU A 119 -12.15 -0.28 -3.69
C GLU A 119 -13.14 -0.84 -2.66
N ARG A 120 -14.10 -1.67 -3.08
CA ARG A 120 -15.07 -2.33 -2.18
C ARG A 120 -14.41 -3.23 -1.14
N ARG A 121 -13.23 -3.78 -1.45
CA ARG A 121 -12.41 -4.59 -0.54
C ARG A 121 -11.50 -3.76 0.37
N GLY A 122 -11.53 -2.43 0.25
CA GLY A 122 -10.78 -1.51 1.10
C GLY A 122 -9.44 -1.05 0.53
N SER A 123 -9.18 -1.27 -0.75
CA SER A 123 -8.04 -0.61 -1.40
C SER A 123 -8.30 0.88 -1.52
N GLN A 124 -7.33 1.70 -1.08
CA GLN A 124 -7.43 3.16 -1.09
C GLN A 124 -6.84 3.76 -2.36
N VAL A 125 -5.99 3.01 -3.06
CA VAL A 125 -5.32 3.42 -4.29
C VAL A 125 -5.37 2.28 -5.29
N VAL A 126 -5.76 2.57 -6.53
CA VAL A 126 -5.67 1.60 -7.63
C VAL A 126 -4.56 2.05 -8.58
N ASP A 127 -3.60 1.15 -8.83
CA ASP A 127 -2.51 1.33 -9.77
C ASP A 127 -2.74 0.48 -11.04
N ILE A 128 -2.39 1.01 -12.21
CA ILE A 128 -2.52 0.30 -13.48
C ILE A 128 -1.14 -0.09 -13.97
N ASN A 129 -0.90 -1.39 -14.08
CA ASN A 129 0.38 -1.87 -14.57
C ASN A 129 0.51 -1.69 -16.09
N PHE A 130 1.50 -0.89 -16.50
CA PHE A 130 1.95 -0.75 -17.90
C PHE A 130 3.34 -1.35 -18.15
N GLY A 131 3.92 -2.06 -17.16
CA GLY A 131 5.31 -2.52 -17.20
C GLY A 131 5.49 -3.98 -17.62
N CYS A 132 4.47 -4.82 -17.48
CA CYS A 132 4.58 -6.23 -17.82
C CYS A 132 4.52 -6.47 -19.33
N SER A 133 5.60 -7.03 -19.89
CA SER A 133 5.67 -7.54 -21.26
C SER A 133 5.32 -9.03 -21.37
N VAL A 134 4.88 -9.66 -20.28
CA VAL A 134 4.70 -11.11 -20.13
C VAL A 134 3.42 -11.63 -20.77
#